data_AF-A0A927ZN39-F1
#
_entry.id   AF-A0A927ZN39-F1
#
_cell.length_a   1.000
_cell.length_b   1.000
_cell.length_c   1.000
_cell.angle_alpha   90.00
_cell.angle_beta   90.00
_cell.angle_gamma   90.00
#
_symmetry.space_group_name_H-M   'P 1'
#
loop_
_entity.id
_entity.type
_entity.pdbx_description
1 polymer ?
#
loop_
_entity_poly.entity_id
_entity_poly.type
_entity_poly.pdbx_seq_one_letter_code
_entity_poly.pdbx_strand_id
1 'polypeptide(L)'
;MEKIKYYYSAMSKQVFILLLSFLFAIRFILLVQVTTYNINGYGENLNIGATLILYLVYLCICIFFFTAYKFFFTVFDEERAIYYNKLLRKEIEVDLNKVKRAHLTKKGMYLYGEGGERPIFYLPFFRWGVISPVGVDNFYKVLKEKKIKIEKDFTVLPGHGRRWKWVSIMYTCLALFTLGSATQALSLVVAILKSH
;
A
#
# COMPACT_ATOMS: atom_id res chain seq x y z
N MET A 1 -9.40 -2.92 24.00
CA MET A 1 -9.42 -2.77 22.52
C MET A 1 -8.03 -2.57 21.93
N GLU A 2 -7.47 -3.62 21.35
CA GLU A 2 -6.23 -3.60 20.57
C GLU A 2 -6.49 -3.39 19.08
N LYS A 3 -5.44 -3.02 18.32
CA LYS A 3 -5.56 -2.66 16.90
C LYS A 3 -4.53 -3.39 16.02
N ILE A 4 -5.04 -4.12 15.04
CA ILE A 4 -4.24 -4.69 13.94
C ILE A 4 -4.19 -3.67 12.80
N LYS A 5 -3.00 -3.13 12.56
CA LYS A 5 -2.73 -2.17 11.48
C LYS A 5 -2.12 -2.89 10.26
N TYR A 6 -2.18 -2.22 9.12
CA TYR A 6 -1.38 -2.57 7.95
C TYR A 6 -0.18 -1.62 7.85
N TYR A 7 0.92 -2.13 7.31
CA TYR A 7 2.15 -1.39 7.03
C TYR A 7 2.56 -1.60 5.59
N TYR A 8 3.56 -0.84 5.15
CA TYR A 8 4.18 -1.14 3.87
C TYR A 8 4.86 -2.50 3.89
N SER A 9 4.75 -3.22 2.77
CA SER A 9 5.42 -4.50 2.57
C SER A 9 6.94 -4.38 2.61
N ALA A 10 7.49 -3.25 2.17
CA ALA A 10 8.92 -2.96 2.15
C ALA A 10 9.17 -1.44 2.16
N MET A 11 10.22 -1.01 2.85
CA MET A 11 10.67 0.39 2.83
C MET A 11 11.07 0.83 1.42
N SER A 12 11.65 -0.07 0.61
CA SER A 12 12.03 0.23 -0.78
C SER A 12 10.84 0.65 -1.65
N LYS A 13 9.64 0.12 -1.39
CA LYS A 13 8.42 0.54 -2.07
C LYS A 13 8.07 2.01 -1.74
N GLN A 14 8.26 2.44 -0.50
CA GLN A 14 8.03 3.84 -0.11
C GLN A 14 9.02 4.76 -0.81
N VAL A 15 10.31 4.41 -0.76
CA VAL A 15 11.38 5.18 -1.42
C VAL A 15 11.11 5.29 -2.93
N PHE A 16 10.71 4.20 -3.57
CA PHE A 16 10.33 4.22 -4.99
C PHE A 16 9.18 5.20 -5.27
N ILE A 17 8.08 5.13 -4.52
CA ILE A 17 6.92 6.04 -4.74
C ILE A 17 7.31 7.50 -4.50
N LEU A 18 8.17 7.78 -3.52
CA LEU A 18 8.67 9.14 -3.26
C LEU A 18 9.52 9.64 -4.43
N LEU A 19 10.47 8.84 -4.92
CA LEU A 19 11.30 9.19 -6.08
C LEU A 19 10.46 9.35 -7.36
N LEU A 20 9.43 8.53 -7.52
CA LEU A 20 8.51 8.65 -8.66
C LEU A 20 7.71 9.95 -8.59
N SER A 21 7.24 10.33 -7.40
CA SER A 21 6.56 11.61 -7.18
C SER A 21 7.50 12.79 -7.46
N PHE A 22 8.76 12.69 -7.03
CA PHE A 22 9.79 13.69 -7.31
C PHE A 22 10.10 13.81 -8.81
N LEU A 23 10.22 12.68 -9.52
CA LEU A 23 10.40 12.66 -10.97
C LEU A 23 9.24 13.38 -11.69
N PHE A 24 8.00 13.10 -11.30
CA PHE A 24 6.83 13.79 -11.88
C PHE A 24 6.88 15.30 -11.63
N ALA A 25 7.28 15.74 -10.44
CA ALA A 25 7.44 17.16 -10.14
C ALA A 25 8.53 17.83 -11.00
N ILE A 26 9.70 17.20 -11.17
CA ILE A 26 10.76 17.75 -12.03
C ILE A 26 10.32 17.79 -13.49
N ARG A 27 9.69 16.73 -13.99
CA ARG A 27 9.19 16.67 -15.37
C ARG A 27 8.14 17.74 -15.63
N PHE A 28 7.30 18.03 -14.64
CA PHE A 28 6.36 19.13 -14.69
C PHE A 28 7.06 20.49 -14.79
N ILE A 29 8.09 20.74 -13.97
CA ILE A 29 8.88 21.98 -14.04
C ILE A 29 9.54 22.13 -15.42
N LEU A 30 10.14 21.04 -15.93
CA LEU A 30 10.77 21.02 -17.25
C LEU A 30 9.77 21.38 -18.35
N LEU A 31 8.55 20.82 -18.28
CA LEU A 31 7.48 21.16 -19.21
C LEU A 31 7.16 22.66 -19.16
N VAL A 32 6.97 23.21 -17.95
CA VAL A 32 6.68 24.64 -17.76
C VAL A 32 7.78 25.51 -18.38
N GLN A 33 9.06 25.17 -18.16
CA GLN A 33 10.18 25.88 -18.77
C GLN A 33 10.16 25.78 -20.30
N VAL A 34 10.03 24.58 -20.86
CA VAL A 34 10.02 24.36 -22.32
C VAL A 34 8.88 25.17 -22.98
N THR A 35 7.70 25.20 -22.37
CA THR A 35 6.57 25.98 -22.86
C THR A 35 6.79 27.49 -22.70
N THR A 36 7.34 27.94 -21.57
CA THR A 36 7.54 29.38 -21.28
C THR A 36 8.62 29.99 -22.16
N TYR A 37 9.74 29.29 -22.36
CA TYR A 37 10.85 29.74 -23.20
C TYR A 37 10.67 29.37 -24.69
N ASN A 38 9.53 28.76 -25.06
CA ASN A 38 9.21 28.25 -26.39
C ASN A 38 10.37 27.51 -27.08
N ILE A 39 11.06 26.65 -26.33
CA ILE A 39 12.25 25.94 -26.82
C ILE A 39 11.84 25.08 -28.01
N ASN A 40 12.45 25.32 -29.17
CA ASN A 40 12.17 24.60 -30.42
C ASN A 40 10.69 24.62 -30.88
N GLY A 41 9.90 25.63 -30.52
CA GLY A 41 8.48 25.69 -30.89
C GLY A 41 7.61 24.62 -30.23
N TYR A 42 8.11 23.93 -29.20
CA TYR A 42 7.41 22.82 -28.55
C TYR A 42 6.14 23.28 -27.84
N GLY A 43 6.05 24.55 -27.44
CA GLY A 43 4.87 25.12 -26.80
C GLY A 43 3.65 25.16 -27.73
N GLU A 44 3.86 25.25 -29.04
CA GLU A 44 2.79 25.40 -30.03
C GLU A 44 2.13 24.06 -30.41
N ASN A 45 2.88 22.96 -30.30
CA ASN A 45 2.40 21.61 -30.65
C ASN A 45 1.83 20.83 -29.46
N LEU A 46 1.88 21.40 -28.25
CA LEU A 46 1.58 20.68 -27.02
C LEU A 46 0.25 21.13 -26.42
N ASN A 47 -0.67 20.18 -26.21
CA ASN A 47 -1.91 20.46 -25.49
C ASN A 47 -1.65 20.56 -23.99
N ILE A 48 -1.33 21.78 -23.53
CA ILE A 48 -0.97 22.08 -22.15
C ILE A 48 -2.05 21.57 -21.17
N GLY A 49 -3.33 21.81 -21.47
CA GLY A 49 -4.44 21.39 -20.60
C GLY A 49 -4.47 19.88 -20.37
N ALA A 50 -4.39 19.10 -21.45
CA ALA A 50 -4.34 17.64 -21.36
C ALA A 50 -3.10 17.14 -20.60
N THR A 51 -1.95 17.76 -20.83
CA THR A 51 -0.70 17.39 -20.15
C THR A 51 -0.75 17.69 -18.65
N LEU A 52 -1.31 18.83 -18.23
CA LEU A 52 -1.50 19.17 -16.81
C LEU A 52 -2.38 18.13 -16.10
N ILE A 53 -3.50 17.76 -16.72
CA ILE A 53 -4.42 16.74 -16.18
C ILE A 53 -3.69 15.40 -16.02
N LEU A 54 -2.88 15.01 -17.01
CA LEU A 54 -2.13 13.76 -16.97
C LEU A 54 -1.16 13.72 -15.77
N TYR A 55 -0.37 14.78 -15.54
CA TYR A 55 0.54 14.86 -14.40
C TYR A 55 -0.21 14.87 -13.06
N LEU A 56 -1.34 15.56 -12.97
CA LEU A 56 -2.19 15.55 -11.77
C LEU A 56 -2.69 14.14 -11.46
N VAL A 57 -3.19 13.42 -12.48
CA VAL A 57 -3.65 12.04 -12.34
C VAL A 57 -2.52 11.13 -11.85
N TYR A 58 -1.32 11.24 -12.42
CA TYR A 58 -0.17 10.46 -11.96
C TYR A 58 0.21 10.76 -10.50
N LEU A 59 0.18 12.03 -10.09
CA LEU A 59 0.44 12.42 -8.71
C LEU A 59 -0.62 11.85 -7.75
N CYS A 60 -1.90 11.96 -8.11
CA CYS A 60 -3.00 11.38 -7.33
C CYS A 60 -2.86 9.86 -7.18
N ILE A 61 -2.47 9.16 -8.24
CA ILE A 61 -2.20 7.72 -8.20
C ILE A 61 -1.05 7.39 -7.24
N CYS A 62 0.05 8.15 -7.29
CA CYS A 62 1.19 7.98 -6.38
C CYS A 62 0.77 8.19 -4.92
N ILE A 63 0.06 9.28 -4.63
CA ILE A 63 -0.45 9.58 -3.28
C ILE A 63 -1.40 8.49 -2.81
N PHE A 64 -2.32 8.04 -3.67
CA PHE A 64 -3.25 6.97 -3.34
C PHE A 64 -2.51 5.69 -2.95
N PHE A 65 -1.58 5.20 -3.79
CA PHE A 65 -0.77 4.03 -3.42
C PHE A 65 0.09 4.28 -2.19
N PHE A 66 0.45 5.55 -1.92
CA PHE A 66 1.22 5.90 -0.76
C PHE A 66 0.43 5.82 0.56
N THR A 67 -0.88 6.06 0.52
CA THR A 67 -1.72 6.15 1.73
C THR A 67 -2.79 5.07 1.82
N ALA A 68 -3.05 4.31 0.76
CA ALA A 68 -4.19 3.40 0.65
C ALA A 68 -4.27 2.38 1.81
N TYR A 69 -3.15 1.84 2.27
CA TYR A 69 -3.13 0.85 3.35
C TYR A 69 -3.66 1.41 4.69
N LYS A 70 -3.58 2.73 4.93
CA LYS A 70 -4.04 3.38 6.17
C LYS A 70 -5.55 3.34 6.34
N PHE A 71 -6.31 3.12 5.25
CA PHE A 71 -7.77 3.02 5.29
C PHE A 71 -8.29 1.69 5.83
N PHE A 72 -7.40 0.71 6.02
CA PHE A 72 -7.73 -0.62 6.51
C PHE A 72 -7.14 -0.82 7.89
N PHE A 73 -7.92 -1.36 8.81
CA PHE A 73 -7.44 -1.82 10.11
C PHE A 73 -8.50 -2.70 10.77
N THR A 74 -8.07 -3.50 11.74
CA THR A 74 -8.99 -4.29 12.57
C THR A 74 -8.82 -3.86 14.01
N VAL A 75 -9.93 -3.66 14.71
CA VAL A 75 -9.94 -3.46 16.17
C VAL A 75 -10.53 -4.70 16.78
N PHE A 76 -9.92 -5.20 17.84
CA PHE A 76 -10.43 -6.37 18.54
C PHE A 76 -10.35 -6.16 20.05
N ASP A 77 -11.23 -6.86 20.74
CA ASP A 77 -11.19 -7.05 22.17
C ASP A 77 -11.40 -8.54 22.48
N GLU A 78 -11.54 -8.88 23.76
CA GLU A 78 -11.88 -10.23 24.17
C GLU A 78 -13.21 -10.70 23.59
N GLU A 79 -14.22 -9.84 23.47
CA GLU A 79 -15.56 -10.27 23.04
C GLU A 79 -15.81 -10.20 21.54
N ARG A 80 -15.18 -9.23 20.85
CA ARG A 80 -15.53 -8.90 19.46
C ARG A 80 -14.34 -8.49 18.63
N ALA A 81 -14.43 -8.73 17.32
CA ALA A 81 -13.49 -8.24 16.33
C ALA A 81 -14.23 -7.45 15.24
N ILE A 82 -13.71 -6.26 14.92
CA ILE A 82 -14.29 -5.36 13.93
C ILE A 82 -13.25 -5.04 12.87
N TYR A 83 -13.52 -5.43 11.63
CA TYR A 83 -12.72 -5.06 10.46
C TYR A 83 -13.27 -3.78 9.83
N TYR A 84 -12.41 -2.77 9.71
CA TYR A 84 -12.73 -1.49 9.10
C TYR A 84 -12.12 -1.39 7.71
N ASN A 85 -12.97 -1.05 6.75
CA ASN A 85 -12.59 -0.59 5.43
C ASN A 85 -13.13 0.83 5.22
N LYS A 86 -12.34 1.82 5.61
CA LYS A 86 -12.72 3.24 5.47
C LYS A 86 -12.82 3.68 4.01
N LEU A 87 -12.14 3.01 3.09
CA LEU A 87 -12.19 3.33 1.66
C LEU A 87 -13.58 3.07 1.08
N LEU A 88 -14.22 1.96 1.47
CA LEU A 88 -15.57 1.60 1.04
C LEU A 88 -16.67 1.93 2.07
N ARG A 89 -16.31 2.58 3.19
CA ARG A 89 -17.20 2.81 4.34
C ARG A 89 -17.89 1.52 4.82
N LYS A 90 -17.15 0.40 4.81
CA LYS A 90 -17.65 -0.91 5.22
C LYS A 90 -17.01 -1.32 6.54
N GLU A 91 -17.84 -1.80 7.44
CA GLU A 91 -17.45 -2.33 8.75
C GLU A 91 -18.07 -3.71 8.89
N ILE A 92 -17.26 -4.68 9.32
CA ILE A 92 -17.70 -6.05 9.54
C ILE A 92 -17.34 -6.39 10.98
N GLU A 93 -18.35 -6.60 11.81
CA GLU A 93 -18.21 -6.98 13.21
C GLU A 93 -18.53 -8.46 13.39
N VAL A 94 -17.78 -9.12 14.26
CA VAL A 94 -18.03 -10.50 14.67
C VAL A 94 -17.87 -10.62 16.17
N ASP A 95 -18.82 -11.32 16.79
CA ASP A 95 -18.74 -11.78 18.17
C ASP A 95 -17.86 -13.04 18.23
N LEU A 96 -16.76 -12.96 18.99
CA LEU A 96 -15.78 -14.02 19.12
C LEU A 96 -16.33 -15.22 19.90
N ASN A 97 -17.39 -15.05 20.70
CA ASN A 97 -18.02 -16.17 21.41
C ASN A 97 -18.75 -17.13 20.45
N LYS A 98 -19.16 -16.64 19.28
CA LYS A 98 -19.80 -17.45 18.24
C LYS A 98 -18.79 -18.17 17.34
N VAL A 99 -17.50 -17.85 17.47
CA VAL A 99 -16.42 -18.44 16.66
C VAL A 99 -15.96 -19.75 17.31
N LYS A 100 -15.88 -20.82 16.52
CA LYS A 100 -15.39 -22.14 16.98
C LYS A 100 -14.11 -22.57 16.27
N ARG A 101 -13.89 -22.11 15.04
CA ARG A 101 -12.71 -22.44 14.24
C ARG A 101 -12.11 -21.21 13.58
N ALA A 102 -10.79 -21.09 13.59
CA ALA A 102 -10.02 -20.11 12.86
C ALA A 102 -9.07 -20.81 11.88
N HIS A 103 -9.18 -20.50 10.58
CA HIS A 103 -8.31 -21.02 9.54
C HIS A 103 -7.39 -19.92 9.01
N LEU A 104 -6.11 -20.03 9.30
CA LEU A 104 -5.06 -19.10 8.87
C LEU A 104 -4.47 -19.60 7.55
N THR A 105 -4.90 -18.97 6.47
CA THR A 105 -4.42 -19.26 5.12
C THR A 105 -3.33 -18.28 4.68
N LYS A 106 -2.77 -18.50 3.49
CA LYS A 106 -1.80 -17.55 2.89
C LYS A 106 -2.37 -16.17 2.57
N LYS A 107 -3.69 -16.02 2.43
CA LYS A 107 -4.35 -14.75 2.04
C LYS A 107 -4.87 -13.96 3.23
N GLY A 108 -5.23 -14.65 4.31
CA GLY A 108 -5.84 -14.08 5.49
C GLY A 108 -6.30 -15.14 6.48
N MET A 109 -6.91 -14.66 7.56
CA MET A 109 -7.51 -15.48 8.60
C MET A 109 -9.04 -15.49 8.44
N TYR A 110 -9.60 -16.69 8.35
CA TYR A 110 -11.03 -16.93 8.23
C TYR A 110 -11.56 -17.46 9.57
N LEU A 111 -12.60 -16.84 10.10
CA LEU A 111 -13.28 -17.31 11.31
C LEU A 111 -14.61 -17.97 10.94
N TYR A 112 -14.88 -19.12 11.54
CA TYR A 112 -16.06 -19.94 11.29
C TYR A 112 -16.85 -20.14 12.59
N GLY A 113 -18.17 -20.08 12.45
CA GLY A 113 -19.10 -20.43 13.52
C GLY A 113 -19.33 -21.94 13.63
N GLU A 114 -20.23 -22.33 14.52
CA GLU A 114 -20.61 -23.73 14.73
C GLU A 114 -21.38 -24.29 13.52
N GLY A 115 -20.92 -25.40 12.94
CA GLY A 115 -21.55 -26.05 11.78
C GLY A 115 -21.50 -25.29 10.45
N GLY A 116 -20.87 -24.11 10.40
CA GLY A 116 -20.83 -23.27 9.21
C GLY A 116 -19.68 -23.61 8.25
N GLU A 117 -20.00 -24.02 7.02
CA GLU A 117 -19.01 -24.15 5.93
C GLU A 117 -18.49 -22.78 5.45
N ARG A 118 -19.24 -21.70 5.69
CA ARG A 118 -18.89 -20.34 5.27
C ARG A 118 -18.26 -19.54 6.42
N PRO A 119 -17.22 -18.74 6.14
CA PRO A 119 -16.61 -17.91 7.16
C PRO A 119 -17.53 -16.75 7.54
N ILE A 120 -17.72 -16.53 8.84
CA ILE A 120 -18.47 -15.41 9.39
C ILE A 120 -17.64 -14.12 9.41
N PHE A 121 -16.31 -14.26 9.41
CA PHE A 121 -15.40 -13.12 9.37
C PHE A 121 -14.14 -13.46 8.59
N TYR A 122 -13.60 -12.45 7.89
CA TYR A 122 -12.37 -12.58 7.12
C TYR A 122 -11.44 -11.40 7.41
N LEU A 123 -10.27 -11.71 7.96
CA LEU A 123 -9.17 -10.79 8.18
C LEU A 123 -8.11 -10.97 7.09
N PRO A 124 -8.06 -10.08 6.08
CA PRO A 124 -7.07 -10.18 5.01
C PRO A 124 -5.67 -9.83 5.52
N PHE A 125 -4.65 -10.61 5.16
CA PHE A 125 -3.25 -10.28 5.49
C PHE A 125 -2.65 -9.23 4.56
N PHE A 126 -3.25 -9.04 3.39
CA PHE A 126 -2.81 -8.07 2.39
C PHE A 126 -3.93 -7.09 2.03
N ARG A 127 -3.71 -5.79 2.29
CA ARG A 127 -4.62 -4.68 1.91
C ARG A 127 -3.81 -3.43 1.58
N TRP A 128 -3.33 -3.33 0.33
CA TRP A 128 -2.40 -2.27 -0.13
C TRP A 128 -1.08 -2.17 0.66
N GLY A 129 -0.87 -3.12 1.55
CA GLY A 129 0.19 -3.25 2.53
C GLY A 129 0.08 -4.62 3.19
N VAL A 130 0.94 -4.88 4.16
CA VAL A 130 1.05 -6.14 4.89
C VAL A 130 0.56 -5.94 6.32
N ILE A 131 -0.18 -6.92 6.84
CA ILE A 131 -0.72 -6.89 8.20
C ILE A 131 0.39 -6.89 9.27
N SER A 132 0.15 -6.21 10.40
CA SER A 132 1.04 -6.17 11.56
C SER A 132 1.26 -7.58 12.13
N PRO A 133 2.50 -8.09 12.23
CA PRO A 133 2.76 -9.37 12.88
C PRO A 133 2.38 -9.31 14.38
N VAL A 134 2.76 -8.23 15.07
CA VAL A 134 2.43 -8.01 16.50
C VAL A 134 0.91 -8.01 16.72
N GLY A 135 0.16 -7.33 15.85
CA GLY A 135 -1.29 -7.27 15.96
C GLY A 135 -1.96 -8.63 15.72
N VAL A 136 -1.44 -9.41 14.77
CA VAL A 136 -1.92 -10.78 14.51
C VAL A 136 -1.57 -11.72 15.66
N ASP A 137 -0.36 -11.60 16.23
CA ASP A 137 0.07 -12.43 17.35
C ASP A 137 -0.77 -12.18 18.61
N ASN A 138 -1.10 -10.92 18.90
CA ASN A 138 -2.00 -10.60 20.01
C ASN A 138 -3.43 -11.11 19.76
N PHE A 139 -3.95 -10.94 18.55
CA PHE A 139 -5.26 -11.49 18.20
C PHE A 139 -5.29 -13.02 18.31
N TYR A 140 -4.18 -13.67 17.93
CA TYR A 140 -4.01 -15.11 18.05
C TYR A 140 -4.01 -15.58 19.52
N LYS A 141 -3.47 -14.80 20.46
CA LYS A 141 -3.55 -15.09 21.90
C LYS A 141 -5.00 -15.09 22.39
N VAL A 142 -5.77 -14.07 22.02
CA VAL A 142 -7.21 -13.97 22.37
C VAL A 142 -7.99 -15.19 21.84
N LEU A 143 -7.73 -15.61 20.59
CA LEU A 143 -8.37 -16.79 20.02
C LEU A 143 -8.02 -18.08 20.79
N LYS A 144 -6.77 -18.21 21.25
CA LYS A 144 -6.32 -19.35 22.07
C LYS A 144 -6.96 -19.37 23.46
N GLU A 145 -7.06 -18.22 24.11
CA GLU A 145 -7.67 -18.09 25.44
C GLU A 145 -9.15 -18.53 25.42
N LYS A 146 -9.85 -18.23 24.32
CA LYS A 146 -11.22 -18.72 24.08
C LYS A 146 -11.33 -20.19 23.64
N LYS A 147 -10.22 -20.92 23.60
CA LYS A 147 -10.18 -22.33 23.16
C LYS A 147 -10.74 -22.55 21.75
N ILE A 148 -10.60 -21.55 20.86
CA ILE A 148 -11.00 -21.66 19.45
C ILE A 148 -10.02 -22.60 18.75
N LYS A 149 -10.50 -23.51 17.91
CA LYS A 149 -9.65 -24.43 17.15
C LYS A 149 -8.93 -23.68 16.04
N ILE A 150 -7.59 -23.71 16.03
CA ILE A 150 -6.78 -22.96 15.05
C ILE A 150 -6.08 -23.91 14.07
N GLU A 151 -6.35 -23.71 12.78
CA GLU A 151 -5.73 -24.43 11.66
C GLU A 151 -4.83 -23.45 10.89
N LYS A 152 -3.57 -23.82 10.60
CA LYS A 152 -2.57 -22.91 10.02
C LYS A 152 -1.88 -23.55 8.81
N ASP A 153 -1.97 -22.90 7.65
CA ASP A 153 -1.41 -23.38 6.38
C ASP A 153 0.03 -22.91 6.11
N PHE A 154 0.62 -22.16 7.04
CA PHE A 154 1.93 -21.54 6.84
C PHE A 154 2.77 -21.56 8.11
N THR A 155 4.09 -21.68 7.95
CA THR A 155 5.04 -21.56 9.06
C THR A 155 5.28 -20.09 9.40
N VAL A 156 5.57 -19.27 8.38
CA VAL A 156 5.87 -17.84 8.48
C VAL A 156 4.69 -17.00 8.00
N LEU A 157 4.35 -15.93 8.73
CA LEU A 157 3.27 -15.01 8.37
C LEU A 157 3.45 -14.49 6.93
N PRO A 158 2.44 -14.63 6.05
CA PRO A 158 2.49 -14.11 4.70
C PRO A 158 2.85 -12.62 4.71
N GLY A 159 3.77 -12.22 3.82
CA GLY A 159 4.34 -10.86 3.80
C GLY A 159 5.73 -10.76 4.40
N HIS A 160 6.17 -11.75 5.19
CA HIS A 160 7.42 -11.68 5.97
C HIS A 160 8.44 -12.77 5.59
N GLY A 161 8.11 -13.64 4.64
CA GLY A 161 8.99 -14.73 4.18
C GLY A 161 10.02 -14.30 3.13
N ARG A 162 10.94 -15.21 2.78
CA ARG A 162 12.06 -14.97 1.82
C ARG A 162 11.60 -14.45 0.45
N ARG A 163 10.42 -14.85 -0.04
CA ARG A 163 9.87 -14.36 -1.33
C ARG A 163 9.64 -12.85 -1.35
N TRP A 164 9.31 -12.25 -0.21
CA TRP A 164 9.08 -10.80 -0.10
C TRP A 164 10.38 -9.99 -0.12
N LYS A 165 11.53 -10.62 0.15
CA LYS A 165 12.84 -9.99 -0.07
C LYS A 165 13.07 -9.67 -1.55
N TRP A 166 12.68 -10.57 -2.46
CA TRP A 166 12.78 -10.33 -3.90
C TRP A 166 11.91 -9.15 -4.36
N VAL A 167 10.70 -9.04 -3.82
CA VAL A 167 9.83 -7.88 -4.07
C VAL A 167 10.52 -6.60 -3.62
N SER A 168 11.17 -6.61 -2.44
CA SER A 168 11.94 -5.46 -1.95
C SER A 168 13.08 -5.08 -2.89
N ILE A 169 13.84 -6.06 -3.40
CA ILE A 169 14.96 -5.84 -4.34
C ILE A 169 14.46 -5.21 -5.64
N MET A 170 13.37 -5.74 -6.20
CA MET A 170 12.76 -5.21 -7.42
C MET A 170 12.38 -3.73 -7.27
N TYR A 171 11.74 -3.36 -6.15
CA TYR A 171 11.41 -1.95 -5.86
C TYR A 171 12.67 -1.09 -5.69
N THR A 172 13.75 -1.62 -5.13
CA THR A 172 15.04 -0.91 -5.05
C THR A 172 15.60 -0.64 -6.45
N CYS A 173 15.58 -1.61 -7.36
CA CYS A 173 16.01 -1.40 -8.74
C CYS A 173 15.16 -0.32 -9.43
N LEU A 174 13.83 -0.38 -9.30
CA LEU A 174 12.92 0.64 -9.84
C LEU A 174 13.19 2.03 -9.24
N ALA A 175 13.47 2.11 -7.94
CA ALA A 175 13.88 3.35 -7.29
C ALA A 175 15.16 3.94 -7.91
N LEU A 176 16.18 3.11 -8.14
CA LEU A 176 17.43 3.54 -8.77
C LEU A 176 17.24 4.03 -10.21
N PHE A 177 16.46 3.32 -11.02
CA PHE A 177 16.12 3.77 -12.39
C PHE A 177 15.38 5.10 -12.37
N THR A 178 14.42 5.25 -11.45
CA THR A 178 13.64 6.48 -11.29
C THR A 178 14.53 7.64 -10.85
N LEU A 179 15.47 7.40 -9.92
CA LEU A 179 16.45 8.37 -9.49
C LEU A 179 17.34 8.82 -10.66
N GLY A 180 17.86 7.88 -11.46
CA GLY A 180 18.66 8.21 -12.64
C GLY A 180 17.89 9.11 -13.63
N SER A 181 16.63 8.77 -13.90
CA SER A 181 15.77 9.60 -14.76
C SER A 181 15.48 10.97 -14.15
N ALA A 182 15.29 11.05 -12.84
CA ALA A 182 15.04 12.30 -12.13
C ALA A 182 16.27 13.22 -12.18
N THR A 183 17.47 12.68 -11.99
CA THR A 183 18.72 13.45 -12.09
C THR A 183 18.92 14.00 -13.50
N GLN A 184 18.67 13.20 -14.55
CA GLN A 184 18.75 13.68 -15.94
C GLN A 184 17.75 14.82 -16.20
N ALA A 185 16.51 14.66 -15.76
CA ALA A 185 15.48 15.69 -15.92
C ALA A 185 15.86 16.97 -15.15
N LEU A 186 16.41 16.84 -13.94
CA LEU A 186 16.84 17.97 -13.11
C LEU A 186 18.01 18.71 -13.76
N SER A 187 19.00 18.00 -14.31
CA SER A 187 20.11 18.60 -15.04
C SER A 187 19.63 19.43 -16.23
N LEU A 188 18.61 18.94 -16.96
CA LEU A 188 17.99 19.70 -18.05
C LEU A 188 17.29 20.96 -17.54
N VAL A 189 16.52 20.85 -16.45
CA VAL A 189 15.86 22.01 -15.82
C VAL A 189 16.87 23.10 -15.46
N VAL A 190 17.99 22.71 -14.85
CA VAL A 190 19.07 23.64 -14.47
C VAL A 190 19.77 24.21 -15.70
N ALA A 191 20.03 23.39 -16.72
CA ALA A 191 20.67 23.84 -17.95
C ALA A 191 19.84 24.90 -18.68
N ILE A 192 18.52 24.65 -18.83
CA ILE A 192 17.58 25.61 -19.44
C ILE A 192 17.52 26.90 -18.63
N LEU A 193 17.43 26.79 -17.30
CA LEU A 193 17.40 27.96 -16.41
C LEU A 193 18.69 28.77 -16.43
N LYS A 194 19.83 28.14 -16.75
CA LYS A 194 21.11 28.85 -16.90
C LYS A 194 21.26 29.52 -18.26
N SER A 195 20.62 28.98 -19.30
CA SER A 195 20.72 29.52 -20.66
C SER A 195 19.80 30.71 -20.94
N HIS A 196 18.86 30.99 -20.04
CA HIS A 196 17.86 32.06 -20.15
C HIS A 196 17.77 32.86 -18.84
#